data_AF-A0A7J9WJG7-F1
#
_entry.id   AF-A0A7J9WJG7-F1
#
_cell.length_a   1.000
_cell.length_b   1.000
_cell.length_c   1.000
_cell.angle_alpha   90.00
_cell.angle_beta   90.00
_cell.angle_gamma   90.00
#
_symmetry.space_group_name_H-M   'P 1'
#
loop_
_entity.id
_entity.type
_entity.pdbx_description
1 polymer ?
#
loop_
_entity_poly.entity_id
_entity_poly.type
_entity_poly.pdbx_seq_one_letter_code
_entity_poly.pdbx_strand_id
1 'polypeptide(L)'
;MSTNPGGQPKVGAPTRDGSPAGELEIISSEVPPASHVNDSLVIGLSIVAAVCGLVFGVTITLGGPLPLYGGALAIGLLALAYAVRRFFTDRYPEIEAIEPRLQFTDMGMTDEESGDLAEIHPVGRRSLVRRMLIAAAAVFGAGLLAPVSTLGPRVGNRLRQTAWAQGKRLVTTEGNPLRPDDLPPGGVSTVWPEGAIANEFASTLLLRLATEPEPPTNLDWVVDGSVLAYSKVCTHAGCPVALFRERDGALFCPCHQSTFDVVRGAQPTFGPAARALPQLPLGLDDEGYLVALGDYTDQIGPAYG
;
A
#
# COMPACT_ATOMS: atom_id res chain seq x y z
N MET A 1 66.93 27.39 29.09
CA MET A 1 66.46 28.74 28.67
C MET A 1 65.77 28.59 27.32
N SER A 2 64.49 28.97 27.27
CA SER A 2 63.66 29.29 26.10
C SER A 2 63.36 28.20 25.07
N THR A 3 62.18 27.60 25.26
CA THR A 3 61.29 26.98 24.28
C THR A 3 60.61 28.06 23.43
N ASN A 4 60.53 27.88 22.10
CA ASN A 4 59.69 28.69 21.21
C ASN A 4 58.60 27.78 20.61
N PRO A 5 57.30 28.03 20.84
CA PRO A 5 56.21 27.20 20.35
C PRO A 5 55.55 27.78 19.08
N GLY A 6 54.95 26.90 18.27
CA GLY A 6 53.78 27.23 17.44
C GLY A 6 54.05 27.90 16.08
N GLY A 7 54.40 27.10 15.08
CA GLY A 7 54.18 27.46 13.68
C GLY A 7 52.93 26.76 13.15
N GLN A 8 51.81 27.48 13.03
CA GLN A 8 50.65 27.01 12.26
C GLN A 8 50.94 27.14 10.76
N PRO A 9 50.52 26.19 9.90
CA PRO A 9 50.56 26.38 8.46
C PRO A 9 49.41 27.32 8.03
N LYS A 10 49.75 28.57 7.71
CA LYS A 10 48.85 29.47 6.97
C LYS A 10 48.89 29.14 5.49
N VAL A 11 47.82 28.59 4.91
CA VAL A 11 47.52 28.81 3.48
C VAL A 11 46.01 28.71 3.21
N GLY A 12 45.39 29.86 2.91
CA GLY A 12 44.15 29.96 2.16
C GLY A 12 44.29 31.12 1.18
N ALA A 13 44.19 30.87 -0.12
CA ALA A 13 44.27 31.90 -1.16
C ALA A 13 43.02 32.80 -1.13
N PRO A 14 43.15 34.12 -1.40
CA PRO A 14 42.03 35.05 -1.31
C PRO A 14 40.97 34.78 -2.39
N THR A 15 39.69 34.87 -2.01
CA THR A 15 38.58 35.01 -2.97
C THR A 15 38.64 36.38 -3.64
N ARG A 16 38.04 36.47 -4.82
CA ARG A 16 38.16 37.60 -5.76
C ARG A 16 37.58 38.94 -5.23
N ASP A 17 36.96 38.94 -4.05
CA ASP A 17 36.29 40.07 -3.40
C ASP A 17 36.96 40.54 -2.09
N GLY A 18 37.99 39.84 -1.60
CA GLY A 18 38.72 40.25 -0.39
C GLY A 18 37.99 40.04 0.94
N SER A 19 36.83 39.36 0.95
CA SER A 19 36.15 38.98 2.19
C SER A 19 36.84 37.76 2.84
N PRO A 20 37.08 37.71 4.16
CA PRO A 20 37.58 36.50 4.80
C PRO A 20 36.50 35.41 4.66
N ALA A 21 36.77 34.39 3.84
CA ALA A 21 35.97 33.18 3.85
C ALA A 21 35.90 32.69 5.31
N GLY A 22 34.69 32.59 5.87
CA GLY A 22 34.45 32.34 7.29
C GLY A 22 35.42 31.31 7.85
N GLU A 23 36.43 31.79 8.58
CA GLU A 23 37.55 30.97 9.03
C GLU A 23 37.05 30.10 10.19
N LEU A 24 37.19 28.78 10.07
CA LEU A 24 36.84 27.82 11.13
C LEU A 24 37.66 28.13 12.38
N GLU A 25 37.01 28.59 13.45
CA GLU A 25 37.67 28.88 14.73
C GLU A 25 37.68 27.63 15.61
N ILE A 26 38.86 27.05 15.83
CA ILE A 26 39.04 25.87 16.68
C ILE A 26 39.11 26.30 18.15
N ILE A 27 38.13 25.90 18.96
CA ILE A 27 38.05 26.17 20.41
C ILE A 27 38.98 25.25 21.20
N SER A 28 38.94 23.95 20.89
CA SER A 28 39.71 22.94 21.60
C SER A 28 40.05 21.76 20.69
N SER A 29 41.16 21.09 20.98
CA SER A 29 41.61 19.89 20.27
C SER A 29 42.27 18.94 21.26
N GLU A 30 41.64 17.80 21.52
CA GLU A 30 42.20 16.74 22.37
C GLU A 30 42.61 15.54 21.50
N VAL A 31 43.86 15.11 21.63
CA VAL A 31 44.38 13.93 20.92
C VAL A 31 44.33 12.72 21.86
N PRO A 32 43.56 11.68 21.55
CA PRO A 32 43.50 10.47 22.37
C PRO A 32 44.88 9.79 22.49
N PRO A 33 45.24 9.23 23.66
CA PRO A 33 46.48 8.46 23.80
C PRO A 33 46.39 7.13 23.05
N ALA A 34 47.50 6.67 22.48
CA ALA A 34 47.54 5.39 21.77
C ALA A 34 47.14 4.21 22.68
N SER A 35 46.24 3.34 22.19
CA SER A 35 45.72 2.19 22.95
C SER A 35 45.84 0.88 22.17
N HIS A 36 46.77 0.02 22.60
CA HIS A 36 46.91 -1.33 22.03
C HIS A 36 45.66 -2.21 22.22
N VAL A 37 44.89 -1.97 23.28
CA VAL A 37 43.62 -2.67 23.53
C VAL A 37 42.57 -2.26 22.49
N ASN A 38 42.48 -0.97 22.15
CA ASN A 38 41.56 -0.51 21.12
C ASN A 38 41.98 -1.01 19.72
N ASP A 39 43.28 -0.98 19.41
CA ASP A 39 43.81 -1.48 18.15
C ASP A 39 43.45 -2.97 17.94
N SER A 40 43.68 -3.81 18.96
CA SER A 40 43.33 -5.24 18.89
C SER A 40 41.83 -5.47 18.76
N LEU A 41 40.99 -4.65 19.40
CA LEU A 41 39.54 -4.71 19.29
C LEU A 41 39.05 -4.33 17.88
N VAL A 42 39.58 -3.25 17.29
CA VAL A 42 39.24 -2.83 15.91
C VAL A 42 39.64 -3.92 14.91
N ILE A 43 40.84 -4.49 15.05
CA ILE A 43 41.30 -5.59 14.19
C ILE A 43 40.40 -6.81 14.35
N GLY A 44 40.11 -7.22 15.60
CA GLY A 44 39.27 -8.39 15.89
C GLY A 44 37.86 -8.26 15.31
N LEU A 45 37.22 -7.11 15.49
CA LEU A 45 35.88 -6.84 14.94
C LEU A 45 35.88 -6.77 13.41
N SER A 46 36.94 -6.23 12.81
CA SER A 46 37.10 -6.20 11.34
C SER A 46 37.22 -7.62 10.76
N ILE A 47 37.94 -8.52 11.45
CA ILE A 47 38.02 -9.93 11.08
C ILE A 47 36.66 -10.62 11.20
N VAL A 48 35.94 -10.40 12.31
CA VAL A 48 34.57 -10.92 12.50
C VAL A 48 33.65 -10.44 11.38
N ALA A 49 33.69 -9.15 11.05
CA ALA A 49 32.90 -8.58 9.95
C ALA A 49 33.21 -9.26 8.60
N ALA A 50 34.50 -9.47 8.29
CA ALA A 50 34.91 -10.12 7.06
C ALA A 50 34.46 -11.59 6.99
N VAL A 51 34.63 -12.36 8.07
CA VAL A 51 34.19 -13.77 8.15
C VAL A 51 32.68 -13.86 8.01
N CYS A 52 31.92 -13.02 8.72
CA CYS A 52 30.47 -12.95 8.61
C CYS A 52 30.01 -12.55 7.19
N GLY A 53 30.71 -11.62 6.54
CA GLY A 53 30.44 -11.26 5.14
C GLY A 53 30.67 -12.42 4.17
N LEU A 54 31.73 -13.21 4.37
CA LEU A 54 31.99 -14.43 3.60
C LEU A 54 30.91 -15.49 3.84
N VAL A 55 30.53 -15.73 5.09
CA VAL A 55 29.45 -16.65 5.45
C VAL A 55 28.15 -16.23 4.77
N PHE A 56 27.78 -14.94 4.82
CA PHE A 56 26.62 -14.39 4.12
C PHE A 56 26.69 -14.66 2.60
N GLY A 57 27.81 -14.34 1.95
CA GLY A 57 27.99 -14.53 0.51
C GLY A 57 27.95 -16.00 0.07
N VAL A 58 28.57 -16.90 0.82
CA VAL A 58 28.54 -18.35 0.52
C VAL A 58 27.15 -18.93 0.77
N THR A 59 26.51 -18.57 1.87
CA THR A 59 25.21 -19.13 2.23
C THR A 59 24.09 -18.63 1.34
N ILE A 60 24.10 -17.36 0.91
CA ILE A 60 23.09 -16.86 -0.04
C ILE A 60 23.25 -17.47 -1.43
N THR A 61 24.49 -17.69 -1.90
CA THR A 61 24.76 -18.28 -3.22
C THR A 61 24.44 -19.78 -3.27
N LEU A 62 24.58 -20.50 -2.16
CA LEU A 62 24.23 -21.92 -2.05
C LEU A 62 22.77 -22.17 -1.63
N GLY A 63 21.94 -21.12 -1.49
CA GLY A 63 20.53 -21.27 -1.09
C GLY A 63 20.32 -21.72 0.36
N GLY A 64 21.20 -21.30 1.26
CA GLY A 64 21.15 -21.61 2.69
C GLY A 64 19.95 -21.00 3.43
N PRO A 65 19.67 -21.45 4.66
CA PRO A 65 18.50 -21.04 5.42
C PRO A 65 18.54 -19.56 5.84
N LEU A 66 17.38 -18.89 5.84
CA LEU A 66 17.21 -17.47 6.17
C LEU A 66 17.89 -17.01 7.49
N PRO A 67 17.79 -17.76 8.61
CA PRO A 67 18.45 -17.34 9.85
C PRO A 67 19.99 -17.27 9.74
N LEU A 68 20.59 -18.09 8.87
CA LEU A 68 22.04 -18.20 8.76
C LEU A 68 22.64 -17.01 7.99
N TYR A 69 22.15 -16.72 6.78
CA TYR A 69 22.66 -15.57 6.03
C TYR A 69 22.19 -14.24 6.63
N GLY A 70 20.95 -14.18 7.16
CA GLY A 70 20.45 -13.00 7.86
C GLY A 70 21.23 -12.69 9.13
N GLY A 71 21.51 -13.71 9.95
CA GLY A 71 22.35 -13.58 11.15
C GLY A 71 23.78 -13.18 10.83
N ALA A 72 24.40 -13.81 9.81
CA ALA A 72 25.74 -13.47 9.37
C ALA A 72 25.84 -12.01 8.89
N LEU A 73 24.88 -11.53 8.10
CA LEU A 73 24.85 -10.12 7.67
C LEU A 73 24.70 -9.16 8.86
N ALA A 74 23.77 -9.43 9.78
CA ALA A 74 23.51 -8.58 10.94
C ALA A 74 24.74 -8.47 11.86
N ILE A 75 25.35 -9.61 12.21
CA ILE A 75 26.55 -9.65 13.07
C ILE A 75 27.72 -8.98 12.35
N GLY A 76 27.88 -9.23 11.04
CA GLY A 76 28.95 -8.65 10.25
C GLY A 76 28.89 -7.12 10.18
N LEU A 77 27.70 -6.56 9.93
CA LEU A 77 27.49 -5.11 9.89
C LEU A 77 27.64 -4.46 11.26
N LEU A 78 27.15 -5.10 12.34
CA LEU A 78 27.34 -4.59 13.71
C LEU A 78 28.81 -4.57 14.12
N ALA A 79 29.55 -5.65 13.83
CA ALA A 79 30.98 -5.73 14.10
C ALA A 79 31.74 -4.64 13.31
N LEU A 80 31.41 -4.47 12.02
CA LEU A 80 32.01 -3.42 11.18
C LEU A 80 31.69 -2.02 11.70
N ALA A 81 30.43 -1.73 12.03
CA ALA A 81 30.01 -0.42 12.53
C ALA A 81 30.71 -0.07 13.85
N TYR A 82 30.82 -1.05 14.76
CA TYR A 82 31.53 -0.85 16.02
C TYR A 82 33.04 -0.68 15.80
N ALA A 83 33.66 -1.46 14.90
CA ALA A 83 35.06 -1.30 14.53
C ALA A 83 35.35 0.10 13.95
N VAL A 84 34.52 0.57 13.02
CA VAL A 84 34.64 1.91 12.40
C VAL A 84 34.48 2.99 13.46
N ARG A 85 33.45 2.92 14.33
CA ARG A 85 33.26 3.88 15.42
C ARG A 85 34.51 3.95 16.31
N ARG A 86 35.02 2.80 16.76
CA ARG A 86 36.21 2.72 17.63
C ARG A 86 37.49 3.16 16.94
N PHE A 87 37.63 2.94 15.64
CA PHE A 87 38.74 3.46 14.85
C PHE A 87 38.72 4.99 14.80
N PHE A 88 37.56 5.60 14.53
CA PHE A 88 37.47 7.05 14.43
C PHE A 88 37.62 7.76 15.79
N THR A 89 36.99 7.23 16.85
CA THR A 89 37.06 7.86 18.19
C THR A 89 38.45 7.84 18.82
N ASP A 90 39.35 6.96 18.37
CA ASP A 90 40.67 6.77 18.97
C ASP A 90 41.81 7.35 18.12
N ARG A 91 41.58 7.54 16.81
CA ARG A 91 42.62 7.99 15.87
C ARG A 91 42.51 9.45 15.48
N TYR A 92 41.34 10.05 15.63
CA TYR A 92 41.13 11.44 15.26
C TYR A 92 41.01 12.30 16.51
N PRO A 93 41.58 13.51 16.50
CA PRO A 93 41.40 14.45 17.59
C PRO A 93 39.92 14.81 17.71
N GLU A 94 39.45 14.93 18.94
CA GLU A 94 38.17 15.57 19.20
C GLU A 94 38.38 17.08 19.05
N ILE A 95 37.81 17.65 17.99
CA ILE A 95 37.91 19.07 17.66
C ILE A 95 36.56 19.72 17.94
N GLU A 96 36.57 20.70 18.83
CA GLU A 96 35.45 21.61 19.03
C GLU A 96 35.75 22.89 18.23
N ALA A 97 34.89 23.23 17.27
CA ALA A 97 35.09 24.39 16.41
C ALA A 97 33.77 25.14 16.15
N ILE A 98 33.88 26.46 15.96
CA ILE A 98 32.76 27.33 15.57
C ILE A 98 32.92 27.69 14.10
N GLU A 99 31.86 27.45 13.33
CA GLU A 99 31.72 27.95 11.97
C GLU A 99 30.65 29.06 11.93
N PRO A 100 30.99 30.30 11.57
CA PRO A 100 30.01 31.37 11.48
C PRO A 100 29.04 31.12 10.31
N ARG A 101 27.73 31.05 10.63
CA ARG A 101 26.68 30.92 9.62
C ARG A 101 26.42 32.26 8.93
N LEU A 102 26.76 32.34 7.63
CA LEU A 102 26.39 33.48 6.78
C LEU A 102 24.86 33.60 6.71
N GLN A 103 24.33 34.79 7.01
CA GLN A 103 22.91 35.10 6.90
C GLN A 103 22.60 35.64 5.50
N PHE A 104 21.45 35.27 4.93
CA PHE A 104 21.03 35.69 3.58
C PHE A 104 20.98 37.21 3.39
N THR A 105 20.86 37.98 4.47
CA THR A 105 20.87 39.44 4.49
C THR A 105 22.23 40.05 4.13
N ASP A 106 23.32 39.29 4.28
CA ASP A 106 24.68 39.78 4.01
C ASP A 106 25.10 39.64 2.53
N MET A 107 24.26 39.02 1.69
CA MET A 107 24.53 38.88 0.24
C MET A 107 24.18 40.12 -0.61
N GLY A 108 23.88 41.26 0.02
CA GLY A 108 23.88 42.58 -0.65
C GLY A 108 22.99 42.68 -1.88
N MET A 109 21.95 41.86 -2.00
CA MET A 109 21.00 41.95 -3.10
C MET A 109 19.88 42.90 -2.67
N THR A 110 20.10 44.20 -2.86
CA THR A 110 19.06 45.21 -2.71
C THR A 110 18.08 45.08 -3.87
N ASP A 111 16.78 45.13 -3.58
CA ASP A 111 15.69 45.05 -4.58
C ASP A 111 15.77 46.15 -5.67
N GLU A 112 16.66 47.15 -5.51
CA GLU A 112 16.80 48.31 -6.39
C GLU A 112 17.48 48.02 -7.75
N GLU A 113 18.28 46.96 -7.90
CA GLU A 113 18.89 46.60 -9.20
C GLU A 113 17.94 45.78 -10.10
N SER A 114 16.85 45.27 -9.54
CA SER A 114 15.82 44.59 -10.30
C SER A 114 14.86 45.61 -10.89
N GLY A 115 15.29 46.37 -11.90
CA GLY A 115 14.40 47.27 -12.63
C GLY A 115 13.11 46.54 -12.98
N ASP A 116 11.97 47.10 -12.55
CA ASP A 116 10.68 46.41 -12.53
C ASP A 116 10.36 45.89 -13.94
N LEU A 117 10.59 44.59 -14.17
CA LEU A 117 10.36 43.95 -15.46
C LEU A 117 8.91 44.14 -15.93
N ALA A 118 8.00 44.50 -15.00
CA ALA A 118 6.63 44.87 -15.28
C ALA A 118 6.45 46.22 -16.02
N GLU A 119 7.40 47.15 -15.93
CA GLU A 119 7.32 48.48 -16.56
C GLU A 119 7.76 48.48 -18.04
N ILE A 120 8.37 47.40 -18.53
CA ILE A 120 8.75 47.27 -19.94
C ILE A 120 7.50 46.99 -20.78
N HIS A 121 6.93 48.04 -21.38
CA HIS A 121 5.73 47.91 -22.22
C HIS A 121 6.00 47.11 -23.52
N PRO A 122 5.22 46.05 -23.81
CA PRO A 122 5.40 45.25 -25.02
C PRO A 122 5.00 46.03 -26.29
N VAL A 123 5.71 45.78 -27.40
CA VAL A 123 5.45 46.41 -28.71
C VAL A 123 4.07 46.01 -29.25
N GLY A 124 3.09 46.91 -29.19
CA GLY A 124 1.68 46.66 -29.56
C GLY A 124 1.38 46.37 -31.05
N ARG A 125 2.39 46.36 -31.93
CA ARG A 125 2.20 46.28 -33.40
C ARG A 125 1.97 44.86 -33.96
N ARG A 126 2.10 43.80 -33.14
CA ARG A 126 2.07 42.40 -33.59
C ARG A 126 0.89 41.60 -33.02
N SER A 127 -0.31 42.17 -33.08
CA SER A 127 -1.54 41.56 -32.57
C SER A 127 -1.84 40.18 -33.20
N LEU A 128 -1.47 39.97 -34.46
CA LEU A 128 -1.59 38.67 -35.15
C LEU A 128 -0.73 37.59 -34.46
N VAL A 129 0.54 37.88 -34.13
CA VAL A 129 1.45 36.91 -33.50
C VAL A 129 0.95 36.50 -32.12
N ARG A 130 0.49 37.47 -31.31
CA ARG A 130 -0.11 37.18 -29.99
C ARG A 130 -1.37 36.31 -30.12
N ARG A 131 -2.25 36.60 -31.08
CA ARG A 131 -3.46 35.78 -31.33
C ARG A 131 -3.11 34.36 -31.77
N MET A 132 -2.08 34.19 -32.61
CA MET A 132 -1.59 32.88 -33.03
C MET A 132 -0.99 32.08 -31.86
N LEU A 133 -0.22 32.72 -30.98
CA LEU A 133 0.31 32.06 -29.78
C LEU A 133 -0.80 31.64 -28.82
N ILE A 134 -1.80 32.50 -28.60
CA ILE A 134 -2.97 32.15 -27.77
C ILE A 134 -3.76 30.99 -28.40
N ALA A 135 -3.99 31.03 -29.71
CA ALA A 135 -4.68 29.96 -30.42
C ALA A 135 -3.90 28.63 -30.35
N ALA A 136 -2.58 28.66 -30.57
CA ALA A 136 -1.72 27.49 -30.45
C ALA A 136 -1.72 26.93 -29.03
N ALA A 137 -1.60 27.79 -28.02
CA ALA A 137 -1.68 27.39 -26.61
C ALA A 137 -3.06 26.82 -26.25
N ALA A 138 -4.15 27.37 -26.79
CA ALA A 138 -5.50 26.86 -26.58
C ALA A 138 -5.70 25.48 -27.22
N VAL A 139 -5.24 25.29 -28.46
CA VAL A 139 -5.30 24.00 -29.16
C VAL A 139 -4.44 22.96 -28.44
N PHE A 140 -3.22 23.33 -28.05
CA PHE A 140 -2.33 22.45 -27.29
C PHE A 140 -2.93 22.09 -25.92
N GLY A 141 -3.45 23.08 -25.19
CA GLY A 141 -4.11 22.88 -23.90
C GLY A 141 -5.35 21.99 -24.00
N ALA A 142 -6.17 22.15 -25.03
CA ALA A 142 -7.29 21.25 -25.30
C ALA A 142 -6.82 19.82 -25.62
N GLY A 143 -5.68 19.68 -26.32
CA GLY A 143 -5.03 18.40 -26.59
C GLY A 143 -4.61 17.64 -25.33
N LEU A 144 -4.31 18.35 -24.22
CA LEU A 144 -4.00 17.72 -22.93
C LEU A 144 -5.19 16.99 -22.29
N LEU A 145 -6.42 17.18 -22.80
CA LEU A 145 -7.60 16.41 -22.38
C LEU A 145 -7.73 15.07 -23.12
N ALA A 146 -6.96 14.83 -24.18
CA ALA A 146 -7.03 13.57 -24.95
C ALA A 146 -6.80 12.31 -24.09
N PRO A 147 -5.85 12.28 -23.12
CA PRO A 147 -5.65 11.13 -22.23
C PRO A 147 -6.84 10.81 -21.32
N VAL A 148 -7.81 11.73 -21.14
CA VAL A 148 -9.01 11.44 -20.35
C VAL A 148 -9.82 10.30 -20.97
N SER A 149 -9.85 10.20 -22.30
CA SER A 149 -10.50 9.07 -22.98
C SER A 149 -9.78 7.72 -22.80
N THR A 150 -8.53 7.73 -22.34
CA THR A 150 -7.76 6.49 -22.08
C THR A 150 -7.88 6.00 -20.65
N LEU A 151 -8.64 6.68 -19.78
CA LEU A 151 -8.88 6.28 -18.38
C LEU A 151 -9.76 5.02 -18.23
N GLY A 152 -10.19 4.43 -19.33
CA GLY A 152 -10.88 3.14 -19.35
C GLY A 152 -12.29 3.21 -19.92
N PRO A 153 -12.93 2.04 -20.10
CA PRO A 153 -14.27 1.95 -20.64
C PRO A 153 -15.30 2.53 -19.66
N ARG A 154 -16.37 3.12 -20.19
CA ARG A 154 -17.52 3.52 -19.37
C ARG A 154 -18.10 2.29 -18.66
N VAL A 155 -18.21 2.36 -17.34
CA VAL A 155 -18.66 1.25 -16.49
C VAL A 155 -20.13 0.92 -16.73
N GLY A 156 -20.97 1.94 -17.00
CA GLY A 156 -22.39 1.75 -17.34
C GLY A 156 -23.11 0.91 -16.29
N ASN A 157 -23.90 -0.08 -16.74
CA ASN A 157 -24.66 -0.98 -15.87
C ASN A 157 -23.88 -2.24 -15.44
N ARG A 158 -22.58 -2.34 -15.71
CA ARG A 158 -21.80 -3.56 -15.41
C ARG A 158 -21.73 -3.90 -13.93
N LEU A 159 -21.94 -2.91 -13.05
CA LEU A 159 -21.97 -3.12 -11.60
C LEU A 159 -23.37 -3.50 -11.08
N ARG A 160 -24.41 -3.43 -11.94
CA ARG A 160 -25.81 -3.73 -11.58
C ARG A 160 -26.23 -5.14 -11.96
N GLN A 161 -25.43 -5.82 -12.78
CA GLN A 161 -25.72 -7.16 -13.28
C GLN A 161 -24.55 -8.07 -12.96
N THR A 162 -24.85 -9.31 -12.60
CA THR A 162 -23.85 -10.34 -12.39
C THR A 162 -23.91 -11.37 -13.52
N ALA A 163 -23.15 -12.46 -13.37
CA ALA A 163 -23.25 -13.61 -14.27
C ALA A 163 -24.42 -14.55 -13.94
N TRP A 164 -25.19 -14.28 -12.87
CA TRP A 164 -26.41 -15.02 -12.57
C TRP A 164 -27.52 -14.70 -13.56
N ALA A 165 -28.26 -15.75 -13.93
CA ALA A 165 -29.41 -15.69 -14.81
C ALA A 165 -30.34 -16.85 -14.49
N GLN A 166 -31.59 -16.75 -14.92
CA GLN A 166 -32.58 -17.82 -14.73
C GLN A 166 -32.08 -19.15 -15.33
N GLY A 167 -32.20 -20.22 -14.56
CA GLY A 167 -31.81 -21.58 -14.94
C GLY A 167 -30.32 -21.89 -14.76
N LYS A 168 -29.48 -20.93 -14.34
CA LYS A 168 -28.07 -21.21 -14.05
C LYS A 168 -27.95 -22.09 -12.80
N ARG A 169 -27.34 -23.27 -12.95
CA ARG A 169 -27.02 -24.15 -11.83
C ARG A 169 -25.99 -23.52 -10.91
N LEU A 170 -26.14 -23.76 -9.61
CA LEU A 170 -25.15 -23.42 -8.60
C LEU A 170 -24.06 -24.50 -8.63
N VAL A 171 -22.83 -24.10 -8.92
CA VAL A 171 -21.69 -25.02 -9.00
C VAL A 171 -20.61 -24.70 -7.97
N THR A 172 -19.91 -25.74 -7.48
CA THR A 172 -18.73 -25.59 -6.62
C THR A 172 -17.55 -25.00 -7.39
N THR A 173 -16.43 -24.76 -6.69
CA THR A 173 -15.16 -24.33 -7.29
C THR A 173 -14.68 -25.27 -8.40
N GLU A 174 -14.95 -26.57 -8.27
CA GLU A 174 -14.60 -27.62 -9.24
C GLU A 174 -15.61 -27.72 -10.39
N GLY A 175 -16.71 -26.96 -10.34
CA GLY A 175 -17.77 -26.98 -11.34
C GLY A 175 -18.86 -28.03 -11.14
N ASN A 176 -18.90 -28.68 -9.97
CA ASN A 176 -19.93 -29.69 -9.68
C ASN A 176 -21.25 -29.00 -9.30
N PRO A 177 -22.37 -29.33 -9.95
CA PRO A 177 -23.67 -28.80 -9.56
C PRO A 177 -24.14 -29.41 -8.23
N LEU A 178 -24.84 -28.62 -7.42
CA LEU A 178 -25.30 -29.03 -6.10
C LEU A 178 -26.81 -29.28 -6.06
N ARG A 179 -27.21 -30.30 -5.32
CA ARG A 179 -28.58 -30.54 -4.83
C ARG A 179 -28.71 -29.98 -3.41
N PRO A 180 -29.94 -29.75 -2.90
CA PRO A 180 -30.15 -29.32 -1.53
C PRO A 180 -29.46 -30.23 -0.50
N ASP A 181 -29.54 -31.55 -0.69
CA ASP A 181 -29.02 -32.56 0.24
C ASP A 181 -27.50 -32.72 0.24
N ASP A 182 -26.80 -32.09 -0.69
CA ASP A 182 -25.33 -32.06 -0.70
C ASP A 182 -24.77 -31.17 0.41
N LEU A 183 -25.60 -30.29 1.00
CA LEU A 183 -25.26 -29.55 2.21
C LEU A 183 -25.88 -30.22 3.44
N PRO A 184 -25.09 -30.52 4.48
CA PRO A 184 -25.66 -30.90 5.77
C PRO A 184 -26.39 -29.69 6.40
N PRO A 185 -27.33 -29.90 7.34
CA PRO A 185 -27.84 -28.82 8.18
C PRO A 185 -26.70 -28.07 8.87
N GLY A 186 -26.73 -26.75 8.84
CA GLY A 186 -25.63 -25.89 9.29
C GLY A 186 -24.48 -25.76 8.28
N GLY A 187 -24.57 -26.42 7.13
CA GLY A 187 -23.59 -26.39 6.08
C GLY A 187 -23.57 -25.07 5.32
N VAL A 188 -22.38 -24.69 4.87
CA VAL A 188 -22.14 -23.56 3.99
C VAL A 188 -21.22 -23.98 2.85
N SER A 189 -21.49 -23.50 1.64
CA SER A 189 -20.63 -23.69 0.47
C SER A 189 -20.52 -22.40 -0.32
N THR A 190 -19.35 -22.15 -0.90
CA THR A 190 -19.21 -21.08 -1.90
C THR A 190 -19.55 -21.64 -3.28
N VAL A 191 -20.41 -20.93 -3.99
CA VAL A 191 -20.92 -21.33 -5.30
C VAL A 191 -20.83 -20.20 -6.31
N TRP A 192 -20.86 -20.58 -7.59
CA TRP A 192 -20.90 -19.68 -8.74
C TRP A 192 -21.98 -20.12 -9.73
N PRO A 193 -22.39 -19.25 -10.67
CA PRO A 193 -23.21 -19.69 -11.78
C PRO A 193 -22.41 -20.59 -12.71
N GLU A 194 -23.04 -21.64 -13.19
CA GLU A 194 -22.47 -22.50 -14.24
C GLU A 194 -21.95 -21.67 -15.43
N GLY A 195 -20.68 -21.89 -15.79
CA GLY A 195 -19.98 -21.17 -16.86
C GLY A 195 -19.36 -19.84 -16.42
N ALA A 196 -19.39 -19.49 -15.13
CA ALA A 196 -18.80 -18.26 -14.58
C ALA A 196 -18.10 -18.48 -13.23
N ILE A 197 -17.43 -19.64 -13.07
CA ILE A 197 -16.59 -19.94 -11.90
C ILE A 197 -15.48 -18.90 -11.77
N ALA A 198 -15.14 -18.52 -10.54
CA ALA A 198 -14.17 -17.47 -10.20
C ALA A 198 -14.57 -16.04 -10.65
N ASN A 199 -15.81 -15.83 -11.09
CA ASN A 199 -16.36 -14.48 -11.17
C ASN A 199 -16.69 -13.99 -9.76
N GLU A 200 -15.81 -13.17 -9.19
CA GLU A 200 -15.93 -12.69 -7.81
C GLU A 200 -17.21 -11.90 -7.53
N PHE A 201 -17.75 -11.16 -8.52
CA PHE A 201 -19.01 -10.43 -8.38
C PHE A 201 -20.23 -11.37 -8.34
N ALA A 202 -20.11 -12.57 -8.90
CA ALA A 202 -21.14 -13.60 -8.87
C ALA A 202 -20.91 -14.64 -7.76
N SER A 203 -19.91 -14.46 -6.91
CA SER A 203 -19.65 -15.38 -5.80
C SER A 203 -20.78 -15.32 -4.76
N THR A 204 -21.27 -16.50 -4.38
CA THR A 204 -22.46 -16.65 -3.54
C THR A 204 -22.19 -17.65 -2.43
N LEU A 205 -22.73 -17.41 -1.24
CA LEU A 205 -22.75 -18.36 -0.15
C LEU A 205 -24.08 -19.10 -0.18
N LEU A 206 -24.03 -20.40 -0.45
CA LEU A 206 -25.16 -21.32 -0.29
C LEU A 206 -25.13 -21.84 1.15
N LEU A 207 -26.26 -21.74 1.86
CA LEU A 207 -26.39 -22.18 3.25
C LEU A 207 -27.59 -23.12 3.37
N ARG A 208 -27.45 -24.17 4.17
CA ARG A 208 -28.59 -24.93 4.71
C ARG A 208 -28.71 -24.62 6.19
N LEU A 209 -29.72 -23.86 6.58
CA LEU A 209 -29.90 -23.43 7.96
C LEU A 209 -30.39 -24.58 8.84
N ALA A 210 -29.91 -24.62 10.10
CA ALA A 210 -30.45 -25.52 11.12
C ALA A 210 -31.76 -24.99 11.74
N THR A 211 -32.04 -23.70 11.57
CA THR A 211 -33.25 -23.01 12.02
C THR A 211 -34.03 -22.51 10.81
N GLU A 212 -35.35 -22.43 10.92
CA GLU A 212 -36.19 -21.87 9.86
C GLU A 212 -35.84 -20.38 9.61
N PRO A 213 -35.71 -19.95 8.34
CA PRO A 213 -35.52 -18.55 8.01
C PRO A 213 -36.78 -17.74 8.33
N GLU A 214 -36.56 -16.49 8.75
CA GLU A 214 -37.60 -15.54 9.13
C GLU A 214 -37.58 -14.33 8.17
N PRO A 215 -38.73 -13.64 7.96
CA PRO A 215 -38.74 -12.34 7.31
C PRO A 215 -37.74 -11.36 7.96
N PRO A 216 -37.05 -10.50 7.19
CA PRO A 216 -37.30 -10.16 5.79
C PRO A 216 -36.59 -11.07 4.76
N THR A 217 -36.11 -12.25 5.14
CA THR A 217 -35.73 -13.28 4.15
C THR A 217 -36.90 -13.51 3.20
N ASN A 218 -36.64 -13.53 1.89
CA ASN A 218 -37.64 -13.94 0.94
C ASN A 218 -37.81 -15.47 1.02
N LEU A 219 -38.88 -15.90 1.67
CA LEU A 219 -39.17 -17.31 1.93
C LEU A 219 -39.53 -18.07 0.64
N ASP A 220 -40.02 -17.40 -0.40
CA ASP A 220 -40.31 -18.02 -1.70
C ASP A 220 -39.02 -18.44 -2.44
N TRP A 221 -37.87 -17.89 -2.03
CA TRP A 221 -36.54 -18.22 -2.56
C TRP A 221 -35.78 -19.17 -1.63
N VAL A 222 -36.46 -19.77 -0.65
CA VAL A 222 -35.89 -20.80 0.23
C VAL A 222 -36.32 -22.16 -0.30
N VAL A 223 -35.34 -23.00 -0.63
CA VAL A 223 -35.56 -24.38 -1.08
C VAL A 223 -35.61 -25.30 0.15
N ASP A 224 -36.54 -26.26 0.15
CA ASP A 224 -36.73 -27.24 1.23
C ASP A 224 -36.86 -26.60 2.63
N GLY A 225 -37.39 -25.38 2.71
CA GLY A 225 -37.62 -24.64 3.94
C GLY A 225 -36.36 -24.20 4.71
N SER A 226 -35.15 -24.53 4.23
CA SER A 226 -33.91 -24.25 4.97
C SER A 226 -32.70 -23.91 4.08
N VAL A 227 -32.77 -24.15 2.78
CA VAL A 227 -31.67 -23.88 1.84
C VAL A 227 -31.86 -22.52 1.19
N LEU A 228 -30.91 -21.63 1.38
CA LEU A 228 -30.93 -20.28 0.83
C LEU A 228 -29.53 -19.83 0.40
N ALA A 229 -29.47 -18.73 -0.33
CA ALA A 229 -28.23 -18.22 -0.86
C ALA A 229 -28.14 -16.70 -0.73
N TYR A 230 -27.00 -16.19 -0.26
CA TYR A 230 -26.71 -14.76 -0.18
C TYR A 230 -25.42 -14.44 -0.93
N SER A 231 -25.31 -13.21 -1.46
CA SER A 231 -24.05 -12.74 -2.05
C SER A 231 -22.89 -12.89 -1.07
N LYS A 232 -21.76 -13.38 -1.56
CA LYS A 232 -20.52 -13.43 -0.80
C LYS A 232 -19.83 -12.06 -0.72
N VAL A 233 -20.25 -11.09 -1.53
CA VAL A 233 -19.59 -9.79 -1.64
C VAL A 233 -20.16 -8.82 -0.60
N CYS A 234 -19.34 -8.42 0.38
CA CYS A 234 -19.75 -7.54 1.45
C CYS A 234 -20.23 -6.17 0.93
N THR A 235 -21.39 -5.72 1.42
CA THR A 235 -22.02 -4.44 1.06
C THR A 235 -21.32 -3.18 1.59
N HIS A 236 -20.30 -3.34 2.44
CA HIS A 236 -19.45 -2.24 2.91
C HIS A 236 -18.40 -1.87 1.85
N ALA A 237 -17.39 -2.73 1.69
CA ALA A 237 -16.20 -2.46 0.87
C ALA A 237 -15.85 -3.61 -0.10
N GLY A 238 -16.75 -4.59 -0.29
CA GLY A 238 -16.60 -5.61 -1.33
C GLY A 238 -15.76 -6.82 -0.94
N CYS A 239 -15.26 -6.90 0.29
CA CYS A 239 -14.55 -8.09 0.75
C CYS A 239 -15.42 -9.35 0.70
N PRO A 240 -14.84 -10.52 0.44
CA PRO A 240 -15.56 -11.79 0.50
C PRO A 240 -15.92 -12.13 1.94
N VAL A 241 -17.22 -12.19 2.24
CA VAL A 241 -17.78 -12.78 3.45
C VAL A 241 -17.50 -14.27 3.41
N ALA A 242 -16.90 -14.85 4.45
CA ALA A 242 -16.38 -16.23 4.34
C ALA A 242 -16.60 -17.09 5.59
N LEU A 243 -16.94 -16.48 6.72
CA LEU A 243 -17.02 -17.19 8.00
C LEU A 243 -18.47 -17.30 8.41
N PHE A 244 -18.99 -18.52 8.48
CA PHE A 244 -20.34 -18.80 8.98
C PHE A 244 -20.26 -19.41 10.38
N ARG A 245 -21.04 -18.86 11.30
CA ARG A 245 -21.26 -19.42 12.63
C ARG A 245 -22.70 -19.90 12.71
N GLU A 246 -22.85 -21.21 12.63
CA GLU A 246 -24.16 -21.87 12.62
C GLU A 246 -24.98 -21.57 13.88
N ARG A 247 -24.34 -21.58 15.06
CA ARG A 247 -25.00 -21.50 16.37
C ARG A 247 -25.99 -20.35 16.50
N ASP A 248 -25.69 -19.22 15.87
CA ASP A 248 -26.48 -18.00 15.91
C ASP A 248 -26.82 -17.47 14.50
N GLY A 249 -26.62 -18.28 13.45
CA GLY A 249 -26.93 -17.89 12.08
C GLY A 249 -26.17 -16.66 11.60
N ALA A 250 -24.91 -16.50 12.01
CA ALA A 250 -24.15 -15.28 11.73
C ALA A 250 -23.10 -15.49 10.62
N LEU A 251 -23.09 -14.60 9.63
CA LEU A 251 -22.01 -14.49 8.63
C LEU A 251 -21.09 -13.34 8.97
N PHE A 252 -19.77 -13.56 8.91
CA PHE A 252 -18.75 -12.56 9.22
C PHE A 252 -17.92 -12.21 8.00
N CYS A 253 -17.78 -10.91 7.77
CA CYS A 253 -16.80 -10.33 6.88
C CYS A 253 -15.47 -10.15 7.63
N PRO A 254 -14.36 -10.80 7.21
CA PRO A 254 -13.10 -10.76 7.95
C PRO A 254 -12.39 -9.40 7.90
N CYS A 255 -12.73 -8.52 6.95
CA CYS A 255 -12.01 -7.27 6.76
C CYS A 255 -12.27 -6.23 7.87
N HIS A 256 -13.55 -6.00 8.19
CA HIS A 256 -13.97 -4.98 9.17
C HIS A 256 -15.07 -5.50 10.09
N GLN A 257 -15.18 -6.82 10.19
CA GLN A 257 -16.05 -7.52 11.14
C GLN A 257 -17.54 -7.19 10.98
N SER A 258 -17.98 -6.85 9.77
CA SER A 258 -19.42 -6.79 9.51
C SER A 258 -20.04 -8.16 9.73
N THR A 259 -21.06 -8.22 10.57
CA THR A 259 -21.79 -9.45 10.91
C THR A 259 -23.19 -9.36 10.35
N PHE A 260 -23.66 -10.42 9.72
CA PHE A 260 -24.97 -10.50 9.07
C PHE A 260 -25.79 -11.65 9.65
N ASP A 261 -27.05 -11.39 10.02
CA ASP A 261 -28.01 -12.39 10.48
C ASP A 261 -28.65 -13.08 9.27
N VAL A 262 -28.19 -14.30 8.95
CA VAL A 262 -28.66 -15.04 7.77
C VAL A 262 -30.09 -15.52 7.91
N VAL A 263 -30.57 -15.69 9.14
CA VAL A 263 -31.94 -16.14 9.42
C VAL A 263 -32.92 -15.04 9.03
N ARG A 264 -32.54 -13.77 9.24
CA ARG A 264 -33.36 -12.57 8.97
C ARG A 264 -32.85 -11.73 7.80
N GLY A 265 -32.70 -12.35 6.64
CA GLY A 265 -32.45 -11.65 5.38
C GLY A 265 -31.01 -11.16 5.23
N ALA A 266 -30.04 -11.78 5.91
CA ALA A 266 -28.64 -11.34 5.98
C ALA A 266 -28.51 -9.86 6.39
N GLN A 267 -29.37 -9.40 7.31
CA GLN A 267 -29.31 -8.03 7.83
C GLN A 267 -28.05 -7.81 8.66
N PRO A 268 -27.36 -6.67 8.51
CA PRO A 268 -26.18 -6.37 9.31
C PRO A 268 -26.57 -6.15 10.78
N THR A 269 -25.93 -6.88 11.69
CA THR A 269 -26.12 -6.76 13.13
C THR A 269 -24.94 -6.10 13.83
N PHE A 270 -23.79 -6.04 13.17
CA PHE A 270 -22.58 -5.40 13.69
C PHE A 270 -21.65 -4.95 12.55
N GLY A 271 -20.73 -4.04 12.87
CA GLY A 271 -19.71 -3.52 11.95
C GLY A 271 -20.24 -2.44 10.99
N PRO A 272 -19.43 -2.04 9.99
CA PRO A 272 -19.73 -0.87 9.17
C PRO A 272 -20.67 -1.10 7.98
N ALA A 273 -21.10 -2.33 7.71
CA ALA A 273 -22.02 -2.61 6.60
C ALA A 273 -23.42 -2.08 6.94
N ALA A 274 -23.96 -1.21 6.09
CA ALA A 274 -25.26 -0.56 6.29
C ALA A 274 -26.42 -1.23 5.53
N ARG A 275 -26.14 -2.25 4.71
CA ARG A 275 -27.15 -2.97 3.92
C ARG A 275 -27.00 -4.47 4.10
N ALA A 276 -28.12 -5.18 3.99
CA ALA A 276 -28.15 -6.63 3.94
C ALA A 276 -27.36 -7.18 2.75
N LEU A 277 -26.83 -8.40 2.87
CA LEU A 277 -26.30 -9.11 1.71
C LEU A 277 -27.48 -9.48 0.78
N PRO A 278 -27.41 -9.18 -0.52
CA PRO A 278 -28.48 -9.57 -1.45
C PRO A 278 -28.74 -11.07 -1.42
N GLN A 279 -30.01 -11.47 -1.30
CA GLN A 279 -30.44 -12.86 -1.43
C GLN A 279 -30.53 -13.25 -2.91
N LEU A 280 -30.01 -14.42 -3.27
CA LEU A 280 -30.16 -14.97 -4.61
C LEU A 280 -31.52 -15.68 -4.72
N PRO A 281 -32.35 -15.38 -5.74
CA PRO A 281 -33.57 -16.14 -5.99
C PRO A 281 -33.22 -17.59 -6.34
N LEU A 282 -33.52 -18.53 -5.44
CA LEU A 282 -33.13 -19.94 -5.56
C LEU A 282 -34.33 -20.82 -5.89
N GLY A 283 -34.09 -21.86 -6.68
CA GLY A 283 -35.09 -22.88 -7.01
C GLY A 283 -34.43 -24.21 -7.38
N LEU A 284 -35.24 -25.12 -7.92
CA LEU A 284 -34.81 -26.42 -8.41
C LEU A 284 -35.13 -26.55 -9.90
N ASP A 285 -34.26 -27.24 -10.63
CA ASP A 285 -34.58 -27.71 -11.97
C ASP A 285 -35.32 -29.07 -11.94
N ASP A 286 -35.71 -29.56 -13.12
CA ASP A 286 -36.45 -30.83 -13.28
C ASP A 286 -35.66 -32.06 -12.81
N GLU A 287 -34.34 -31.96 -12.69
CA GLU A 287 -33.45 -33.01 -12.22
C GLU A 287 -33.22 -32.93 -10.70
N GLY A 288 -33.66 -31.85 -10.04
CA GLY A 288 -33.52 -31.59 -8.62
C GLY A 288 -32.21 -30.91 -8.23
N TYR A 289 -31.49 -30.28 -9.18
CA TYR A 289 -30.33 -29.44 -8.88
C TYR A 289 -30.74 -28.01 -8.55
N LEU A 290 -29.96 -27.36 -7.69
CA LEU A 290 -30.13 -25.97 -7.32
C LEU A 290 -29.83 -25.06 -8.51
N VAL A 291 -30.79 -24.18 -8.83
CA VAL A 291 -30.69 -23.18 -9.90
C VAL A 291 -31.07 -21.80 -9.40
N ALA A 292 -30.49 -20.78 -10.01
CA ALA A 292 -30.96 -19.41 -9.85
C ALA A 292 -32.24 -19.19 -10.66
N LEU A 293 -33.24 -18.54 -10.06
CA LEU A 293 -34.47 -18.12 -10.74
C LEU A 293 -34.27 -16.78 -11.49
N GLY A 294 -33.15 -16.11 -11.27
CA GLY A 294 -32.79 -14.83 -11.89
C GLY A 294 -31.47 -14.31 -11.34
N ASP A 295 -31.11 -13.08 -11.72
CA ASP A 295 -30.04 -12.32 -11.05
C ASP A 295 -30.54 -11.78 -9.69
N TYR A 296 -29.63 -11.19 -8.91
CA TYR A 296 -29.97 -10.50 -7.68
C TYR A 296 -30.93 -9.33 -7.93
N THR A 297 -31.90 -9.17 -7.02
CA THR A 297 -32.85 -8.05 -7.05
C THR A 297 -32.26 -6.78 -6.44
N ASP A 298 -31.35 -6.94 -5.47
CA ASP A 298 -30.61 -5.87 -4.82
C ASP A 298 -29.17 -5.75 -5.32
N GLN A 299 -28.59 -4.57 -5.14
CA GLN A 299 -27.21 -4.29 -5.54
C GLN A 299 -26.19 -5.10 -4.73
N ILE A 300 -25.35 -5.82 -5.47
CA ILE A 300 -24.18 -6.54 -4.96
C ILE A 300 -23.05 -5.59 -4.58
N GLY A 301 -22.37 -5.93 -3.47
CA GLY A 301 -21.18 -5.24 -3.02
C GLY A 301 -21.43 -3.80 -2.55
N PRO A 302 -20.38 -2.97 -2.50
CA PRO A 302 -20.44 -1.61 -1.98
C PRO A 302 -21.48 -0.75 -2.67
N ALA A 303 -22.05 0.22 -1.95
CA ALA A 303 -22.86 1.26 -2.57
C ALA A 303 -21.99 2.09 -3.56
N TYR A 304 -22.58 2.46 -4.70
CA TYR A 304 -22.00 3.39 -5.65
C TYR A 304 -23.10 4.34 -6.15
N GLY A 305 -22.73 5.60 -6.40
CA GLY A 305 -23.63 6.67 -6.85
C GLY A 305 -23.86 6.65 -8.35
#